data_AF-A0A1H5DTL4-F1
#
_entry.id   AF-A0A1H5DTL4-F1
#
_cell.length_a   1.000
_cell.length_b   1.000
_cell.length_c   1.000
_cell.angle_alpha   90.00
_cell.angle_beta   90.00
_cell.angle_gamma   90.00
#
_symmetry.space_group_name_H-M   'P 1'
#
loop_
_entity.id
_entity.type
_entity.pdbx_description
1 polymer ?
#
loop_
_entity_poly.entity_id
_entity_poly.type
_entity_poly.pdbx_seq_one_letter_code
_entity_poly.pdbx_strand_id
1 'polypeptide(L)'
;MYRFAQIRSRAILAASLSVALAAVAFHVGSTSPARADVPVSGDAPGDEAPTDSSTVAEWEAWAEALEIEANTTDWAADSAARGCELVSIDIRHTTVPESEGAPDGLTVPIVERTEDCTAPATLSQQDAPQSRTDSSLSTAASACASTSGPGRICLSRSGSYVTSSFTYYGSSSPNGFIRIYKRSSSSGCGTGSTLATGSHYTYSYGETHSVSAYAGYGNYSASFWRKLSWGHTNWGTVCDTL
;
A
#
# COMPACT_ATOMS: atom_id res chain seq x y z
N MET A 1 -52.00 -13.49 37.48
CA MET A 1 -53.00 -14.16 36.63
C MET A 1 -52.52 -14.10 35.18
N TYR A 2 -52.37 -15.29 34.57
CA TYR A 2 -52.09 -15.66 33.17
C TYR A 2 -52.56 -14.66 32.07
N ARG A 3 -51.98 -14.53 30.86
CA ARG A 3 -51.43 -15.53 29.91
C ARG A 3 -50.40 -14.91 28.95
N PHE A 4 -49.38 -15.71 28.62
CA PHE A 4 -48.61 -15.64 27.37
C PHE A 4 -49.48 -15.98 26.15
N ALA A 5 -49.28 -15.31 25.02
CA ALA A 5 -49.76 -15.75 23.71
C ALA A 5 -48.57 -15.95 22.76
N GLN A 6 -48.21 -17.23 22.57
CA GLN A 6 -47.35 -17.71 21.49
C GLN A 6 -48.08 -17.55 20.15
N ILE A 7 -47.41 -17.00 19.14
CA ILE A 7 -47.78 -17.25 17.74
C ILE A 7 -46.72 -18.17 17.16
N ARG A 8 -47.13 -19.43 16.99
CA ARG A 8 -46.46 -20.43 16.17
C ARG A 8 -46.89 -20.20 14.73
N SER A 9 -45.94 -20.03 13.80
CA SER A 9 -46.18 -20.27 12.38
C SER A 9 -45.18 -21.29 11.85
N ARG A 10 -45.76 -22.23 11.11
CA ARG A 10 -45.24 -23.55 10.77
C ARG A 10 -44.26 -23.50 9.60
N ALA A 11 -43.35 -24.47 9.61
CA ALA A 11 -42.50 -24.88 8.50
C ALA A 11 -43.30 -25.27 7.25
N ILE A 12 -42.70 -25.04 6.08
CA ILE A 12 -42.95 -25.81 4.85
C ILE A 12 -41.60 -26.36 4.37
N LEU A 13 -41.60 -27.68 4.17
CA LEU A 13 -40.52 -28.53 3.68
C LEU A 13 -40.37 -28.45 2.15
N ALA A 14 -39.11 -28.58 1.74
CA ALA A 14 -38.59 -29.38 0.60
C ALA A 14 -39.04 -29.07 -0.85
N ALA A 15 -38.05 -28.90 -1.75
CA ALA A 15 -37.59 -30.02 -2.59
C ALA A 15 -36.38 -29.61 -3.45
N SER A 16 -35.40 -30.51 -3.46
CA SER A 16 -34.22 -30.60 -4.33
C SER A 16 -34.58 -30.83 -5.80
N LEU A 17 -33.80 -30.26 -6.72
CA LEU A 17 -33.56 -30.88 -8.04
C LEU A 17 -32.11 -30.68 -8.47
N SER A 18 -31.35 -31.78 -8.43
CA SER A 18 -30.05 -31.94 -9.06
C SER A 18 -30.24 -32.06 -10.58
N VAL A 19 -29.47 -31.31 -11.35
CA VAL A 19 -29.28 -31.58 -12.79
C VAL A 19 -27.78 -31.75 -13.03
N ALA A 20 -27.37 -33.01 -13.17
CA ALA A 20 -26.13 -33.37 -13.82
C ALA A 20 -26.42 -33.47 -15.33
N LEU A 21 -25.67 -32.76 -16.16
CA LEU A 21 -25.68 -32.97 -17.61
C LEU A 21 -24.26 -33.26 -18.10
N ALA A 22 -24.19 -34.31 -18.92
CA ALA A 22 -23.01 -35.03 -19.35
C ALA A 22 -22.12 -34.26 -20.33
N ALA A 23 -20.85 -34.66 -20.32
CA ALA A 23 -19.80 -34.24 -21.22
C ALA A 23 -20.10 -34.56 -22.70
N VAL A 24 -19.74 -33.62 -23.59
CA VAL A 24 -19.45 -33.90 -24.99
C VAL A 24 -18.07 -33.33 -25.29
N ALA A 25 -17.11 -34.23 -25.50
CA ALA A 25 -15.77 -33.89 -25.93
C ALA A 25 -15.76 -33.66 -27.46
N PHE A 26 -15.40 -32.45 -27.88
CA PHE A 26 -14.95 -32.18 -29.25
C PHE A 26 -13.44 -31.92 -29.21
N HIS A 27 -12.66 -32.85 -29.78
CA HIS A 27 -11.26 -32.64 -30.09
C HIS A 27 -11.15 -31.82 -31.37
N VAL A 28 -10.86 -30.52 -31.23
CA VAL A 28 -10.36 -29.69 -32.33
C VAL A 28 -8.90 -29.39 -32.02
N GLY A 29 -8.01 -30.01 -32.80
CA GLY A 29 -6.56 -29.81 -32.69
C GLY A 29 -6.21 -28.36 -32.93
N SER A 30 -5.76 -27.69 -31.87
CA SER A 30 -5.18 -26.35 -31.92
C SER A 30 -3.66 -26.52 -31.79
N THR A 31 -2.96 -26.57 -32.92
CA THR A 31 -1.51 -26.39 -32.96
C THR A 31 -1.21 -24.93 -32.63
N SER A 32 -0.95 -24.62 -31.36
CA SER A 32 -0.34 -23.35 -30.98
C SER A 32 1.10 -23.30 -31.54
N PRO A 33 1.51 -22.19 -32.19
CA PRO A 33 2.92 -22.01 -32.48
C PRO A 33 3.69 -21.95 -31.16
N ALA A 34 4.81 -22.67 -31.10
CA ALA A 34 5.74 -22.67 -29.99
C ALA A 34 6.14 -21.21 -29.66
N ARG A 35 5.67 -20.72 -28.52
CA ARG A 35 6.19 -19.51 -27.90
C ARG A 35 7.57 -19.89 -27.37
N ALA A 36 8.60 -19.16 -27.80
CA ALA A 36 9.93 -19.30 -27.24
C ALA A 36 9.85 -19.10 -25.72
N ASP A 37 10.32 -20.10 -24.98
CA ASP A 37 10.50 -20.02 -23.53
C ASP A 37 11.49 -18.89 -23.24
N VAL A 38 10.97 -17.74 -22.82
CA VAL A 38 11.76 -16.74 -22.10
C VAL A 38 11.97 -17.33 -20.71
N PRO A 39 13.22 -17.43 -20.22
CA PRO A 39 13.44 -17.90 -18.86
C PRO A 39 12.84 -16.88 -17.90
N VAL A 40 11.70 -17.24 -17.29
CA VAL A 40 11.18 -16.56 -16.11
C VAL A 40 12.11 -16.91 -14.95
N SER A 41 13.15 -16.11 -14.77
CA SER A 41 13.74 -15.96 -13.45
C SER A 41 12.67 -15.35 -12.55
N GLY A 42 12.40 -16.03 -11.44
CA GLY A 42 11.31 -15.69 -10.53
C GLY A 42 11.52 -14.34 -9.85
N ASP A 43 10.49 -13.50 -9.97
CA ASP A 43 9.85 -12.68 -8.94
C ASP A 43 8.46 -12.33 -9.51
N ALA A 44 7.48 -11.98 -8.69
CA ALA A 44 6.16 -11.64 -9.22
C ALA A 44 6.30 -10.37 -10.10
N PRO A 45 5.58 -10.27 -11.23
CA PRO A 45 5.61 -9.05 -12.04
C PRO A 45 5.16 -7.86 -11.18
N GLY A 46 6.09 -6.94 -10.88
CA GLY A 46 5.84 -5.73 -10.07
C GLY A 46 6.83 -5.47 -8.93
N ASP A 47 7.58 -6.50 -8.48
CA ASP A 47 8.39 -6.41 -7.25
C ASP A 47 9.63 -5.50 -7.36
N GLU A 48 10.26 -5.45 -8.53
CA GLU A 48 11.44 -4.62 -8.78
C GLU A 48 11.28 -3.79 -10.06
N ALA A 49 11.72 -2.53 -10.01
CA ALA A 49 11.69 -1.66 -11.17
C ALA A 49 12.68 -2.19 -12.24
N PRO A 50 12.34 -2.08 -13.53
CA PRO A 50 13.29 -2.34 -14.61
C PRO A 50 14.55 -1.46 -14.49
N THR A 51 15.60 -1.84 -15.21
CA THR A 51 16.89 -1.15 -15.17
C THR A 51 17.06 -0.20 -16.36
N ASP A 52 18.13 0.59 -16.36
CA ASP A 52 18.52 1.44 -17.50
C ASP A 52 18.83 0.64 -18.77
N SER A 53 19.15 -0.64 -18.63
CA SER A 53 19.36 -1.57 -19.75
C SER A 53 18.06 -2.21 -20.29
N SER A 54 16.93 -2.01 -19.59
CA SER A 54 15.64 -2.56 -19.99
C SER A 54 15.04 -1.81 -21.18
N THR A 55 14.30 -2.55 -21.99
CA THR A 55 13.56 -2.02 -23.13
C THR A 55 12.36 -1.19 -22.70
N VAL A 56 11.90 -0.28 -23.58
CA VAL A 56 10.67 0.50 -23.35
C VAL A 56 9.48 -0.41 -23.05
N ALA A 57 9.36 -1.54 -23.75
CA ALA A 57 8.27 -2.50 -23.55
C ALA A 57 8.29 -3.16 -22.16
N GLU A 58 9.47 -3.40 -21.58
CA GLU A 58 9.59 -3.93 -20.20
C GLU A 58 9.16 -2.88 -19.17
N TRP A 59 9.50 -1.61 -19.39
CA TRP A 59 9.04 -0.49 -18.56
C TRP A 59 7.53 -0.28 -18.60
N GLU A 60 6.94 -0.34 -19.78
CA GLU A 60 5.49 -0.24 -19.96
C GLU A 60 4.75 -1.42 -19.34
N ALA A 61 5.24 -2.65 -19.56
CA ALA A 61 4.65 -3.86 -18.97
C ALA A 61 4.74 -3.86 -17.44
N TRP A 62 5.86 -3.37 -16.89
CA TRP A 62 6.00 -3.17 -15.45
C TRP A 62 4.98 -2.14 -14.93
N ALA A 63 4.88 -0.96 -15.55
CA ALA A 63 3.91 0.05 -15.15
C ALA A 63 2.45 -0.44 -15.23
N GLU A 64 2.12 -1.26 -16.24
CA GLU A 64 0.81 -1.91 -16.36
C GLU A 64 0.56 -2.92 -15.23
N ALA A 65 1.56 -3.74 -14.87
CA ALA A 65 1.47 -4.66 -13.74
C ALA A 65 1.23 -3.90 -12.42
N LEU A 66 1.89 -2.75 -12.24
CA LEU A 66 1.67 -1.86 -11.10
C LEU A 66 0.24 -1.30 -11.07
N GLU A 67 -0.32 -0.92 -12.22
CA GLU A 67 -1.71 -0.46 -12.28
C GLU A 67 -2.68 -1.57 -11.88
N ILE A 68 -2.45 -2.80 -12.34
CA ILE A 68 -3.27 -3.96 -11.99
C ILE A 68 -3.17 -4.25 -10.48
N GLU A 69 -1.96 -4.33 -9.92
CA GLU A 69 -1.76 -4.57 -8.49
C GLU A 69 -2.41 -3.46 -7.65
N ALA A 70 -2.27 -2.19 -8.02
CA ALA A 70 -2.89 -1.07 -7.30
C ALA A 70 -4.42 -1.16 -7.27
N ASN A 71 -5.04 -1.53 -8.39
CA ASN A 71 -6.49 -1.64 -8.49
C ASN A 71 -7.07 -2.95 -7.92
N THR A 72 -6.25 -3.99 -7.74
CA THR A 72 -6.70 -5.29 -7.23
C THR A 72 -6.31 -5.56 -5.78
N THR A 73 -5.43 -4.73 -5.21
CA THR A 73 -5.06 -4.80 -3.79
C THR A 73 -6.26 -4.49 -2.89
N ASP A 74 -6.47 -5.34 -1.88
CA ASP A 74 -7.42 -5.06 -0.81
C ASP A 74 -6.80 -4.07 0.19
N TRP A 75 -6.91 -2.79 -0.15
CA TRP A 75 -6.36 -1.70 0.66
C TRP A 75 -7.01 -1.58 2.04
N ALA A 76 -8.26 -2.03 2.18
CA ALA A 76 -8.92 -2.05 3.48
C ALA A 76 -8.27 -3.10 4.39
N ALA A 77 -7.93 -4.29 3.85
CA ALA A 77 -7.17 -5.30 4.58
C ALA A 77 -5.75 -4.83 4.93
N ASP A 78 -5.05 -4.14 4.01
CA ASP A 78 -3.72 -3.57 4.30
C ASP A 78 -3.78 -2.50 5.41
N SER A 79 -4.76 -1.61 5.38
CA SER A 79 -5.00 -0.63 6.44
C SER A 79 -5.32 -1.31 7.78
N ALA A 80 -6.17 -2.34 7.77
CA ALA A 80 -6.54 -3.09 8.96
C ALA A 80 -5.34 -3.85 9.58
N ALA A 81 -4.42 -4.36 8.75
CA ALA A 81 -3.19 -5.00 9.23
C ALA A 81 -2.29 -4.04 10.01
N ARG A 82 -2.40 -2.73 9.77
CA ARG A 82 -1.74 -1.66 10.54
C ARG A 82 -2.58 -1.11 11.70
N GLY A 83 -3.75 -1.71 11.96
CA GLY A 83 -4.67 -1.29 13.00
C GLY A 83 -5.50 -0.04 12.66
N CYS A 84 -5.65 0.28 11.37
CA CYS A 84 -6.43 1.43 10.92
C CYS A 84 -7.66 0.99 10.11
N GLU A 85 -8.73 1.77 10.18
CA GLU A 85 -9.87 1.66 9.29
C GLU A 85 -9.63 2.52 8.04
N LEU A 86 -9.81 1.95 6.85
CA LEU A 86 -9.73 2.71 5.60
C LEU A 86 -10.99 3.57 5.43
N VAL A 87 -10.81 4.89 5.39
CA VAL A 87 -11.90 5.86 5.17
C VAL A 87 -12.08 6.15 3.69
N SER A 88 -10.98 6.41 2.99
CA SER A 88 -11.00 6.65 1.54
C SER A 88 -9.68 6.28 0.90
N ILE A 89 -9.75 5.98 -0.40
CA ILE A 89 -8.60 5.68 -1.25
C ILE A 89 -8.66 6.54 -2.50
N ASP A 90 -7.51 7.02 -2.93
CA ASP A 90 -7.31 7.69 -4.21
C ASP A 90 -6.05 7.12 -4.88
N ILE A 91 -6.20 6.60 -6.10
CA ILE A 91 -5.08 6.09 -6.89
C ILE A 91 -4.78 7.15 -7.94
N ARG A 92 -3.58 7.74 -7.84
CA ARG A 92 -3.10 8.80 -8.74
C ARG A 92 -1.84 8.34 -9.44
N HIS A 93 -1.40 9.10 -10.44
CA HIS A 93 -0.19 8.79 -11.19
C HIS A 93 0.94 9.77 -10.86
N THR A 94 2.16 9.25 -10.82
CA THR A 94 3.38 10.06 -10.75
C THR A 94 4.36 9.63 -11.84
N THR A 95 5.18 10.56 -12.32
CA THR A 95 6.18 10.27 -13.35
C THR A 95 7.39 9.61 -12.71
N VAL A 96 7.84 8.49 -13.28
CA VAL A 96 9.09 7.86 -12.87
C VAL A 96 10.24 8.81 -13.21
N PRO A 97 11.16 9.10 -12.27
CA PRO A 97 12.29 9.96 -12.58
C PRO A 97 13.12 9.39 -13.73
N GLU A 98 13.39 10.20 -14.77
CA GLU A 98 14.24 9.83 -15.92
C GLU A 98 15.62 9.34 -15.48
N SER A 99 16.11 9.80 -14.32
CA SER A 99 17.38 9.37 -13.74
C SER A 99 17.43 7.87 -13.38
N GLU A 100 16.31 7.17 -13.35
CA GLU A 100 16.24 5.72 -13.16
C GLU A 100 16.28 4.95 -14.51
N GLY A 101 16.40 5.63 -15.66
CA GLY A 101 16.45 5.01 -16.98
C GLY A 101 15.10 4.68 -17.60
N ALA A 102 14.00 5.16 -16.99
CA ALA A 102 12.66 5.00 -17.51
C ALA A 102 12.41 5.85 -18.77
N PRO A 103 11.56 5.39 -19.71
CA PRO A 103 11.12 6.18 -20.85
C PRO A 103 10.48 7.51 -20.42
N ASP A 104 10.72 8.56 -21.22
CA ASP A 104 10.19 9.90 -20.97
C ASP A 104 8.68 9.88 -20.74
N GLY A 105 8.25 10.43 -19.60
CA GLY A 105 6.85 10.56 -19.26
C GLY A 105 6.16 9.27 -18.80
N LEU A 106 6.89 8.16 -18.60
CA LEU A 106 6.31 6.95 -18.00
C LEU A 106 5.74 7.29 -16.62
N THR A 107 4.47 6.94 -16.39
CA THR A 107 3.82 7.14 -15.11
C THR A 107 3.49 5.83 -14.42
N VAL A 108 3.55 5.85 -13.10
CA VAL A 108 3.20 4.73 -12.22
C VAL A 108 2.16 5.15 -11.18
N PRO A 109 1.36 4.22 -10.65
CA PRO A 109 0.38 4.53 -9.63
C PRO A 109 1.06 4.87 -8.29
N ILE A 110 0.49 5.83 -7.59
CA ILE A 110 0.67 6.09 -6.17
C ILE A 110 -0.70 5.92 -5.51
N VAL A 111 -0.71 5.32 -4.33
CA VAL A 111 -1.96 5.06 -3.61
C VAL A 111 -2.00 5.91 -2.36
N GLU A 112 -2.97 6.81 -2.32
CA GLU A 112 -3.24 7.65 -1.17
C GLU A 112 -4.43 7.13 -0.39
N ARG A 113 -4.30 7.14 0.93
CA ARG A 113 -5.37 6.68 1.81
C ARG A 113 -5.60 7.70 2.90
N THR A 114 -6.88 7.90 3.20
CA THR A 114 -7.31 8.50 4.46
C THR A 114 -7.75 7.38 5.37
N GLU A 115 -7.24 7.39 6.59
CA GLU A 115 -7.37 6.28 7.53
C GLU A 115 -7.73 6.81 8.91
N ASP A 116 -8.60 6.08 9.60
CA ASP A 116 -8.84 6.29 11.02
C ASP A 116 -8.06 5.25 11.82
N CYS A 117 -7.00 5.70 12.49
CA CYS A 117 -6.17 4.88 13.37
C CYS A 117 -6.44 5.19 14.86
N THR A 118 -7.54 5.89 15.18
CA THR A 118 -7.90 6.28 16.55
C THR A 118 -8.69 5.22 17.30
N ALA A 119 -9.30 4.27 16.57
CA ALA A 119 -9.86 3.10 17.19
C ALA A 119 -8.76 2.36 17.95
N PRO A 120 -8.97 1.96 19.22
CA PRO A 120 -8.04 1.06 19.87
C PRO A 120 -8.08 -0.24 19.08
N ALA A 121 -7.08 -0.45 18.23
CA ALA A 121 -6.85 -1.77 17.68
C ALA A 121 -6.85 -2.73 18.86
N THR A 122 -7.77 -3.67 18.90
CA THR A 122 -7.74 -4.84 19.81
C THR A 122 -6.55 -5.76 19.49
N LEU A 123 -5.49 -5.21 18.92
CA LEU A 123 -4.22 -5.83 18.66
C LEU A 123 -3.27 -5.32 19.73
N SER A 124 -2.94 -6.22 20.64
CA SER A 124 -1.94 -6.09 21.70
C SER A 124 -0.87 -5.06 21.37
N GLN A 125 -0.84 -3.96 22.12
CA GLN A 125 0.39 -3.22 22.38
C GLN A 125 1.37 -4.21 23.02
N GLN A 126 2.12 -4.92 22.19
CA GLN A 126 3.31 -5.62 22.63
C GLN A 126 4.47 -4.69 22.35
N ASP A 127 4.90 -3.99 23.40
CA ASP A 127 6.31 -3.66 23.58
C ASP A 127 7.13 -4.88 23.15
N ALA A 128 8.04 -4.69 22.20
CA ALA A 128 8.88 -5.78 21.73
C ALA A 128 10.02 -6.05 22.72
N PRO A 129 10.10 -7.24 23.34
CA PRO A 129 11.37 -7.89 23.59
C PRO A 129 11.74 -8.77 22.40
N GLN A 130 13.00 -8.69 21.98
CA GLN A 130 13.59 -9.51 20.94
C GLN A 130 13.45 -11.01 21.24
N SER A 131 12.72 -11.77 20.41
CA SER A 131 13.13 -13.10 19.89
C SER A 131 11.98 -13.90 19.25
N ARG A 132 12.25 -14.33 18.01
CA ARG A 132 12.00 -15.66 17.41
C ARG A 132 10.64 -16.05 16.81
N THR A 133 10.73 -16.30 15.50
CA THR A 133 10.43 -17.55 14.74
C THR A 133 9.02 -17.74 14.17
N ASP A 134 9.00 -17.76 12.83
CA ASP A 134 8.06 -18.38 11.88
C ASP A 134 6.56 -18.40 12.20
N SER A 135 5.84 -17.47 11.57
CA SER A 135 4.64 -17.77 10.77
C SER A 135 4.38 -16.61 9.79
N SER A 136 4.03 -16.98 8.56
CA SER A 136 4.03 -16.20 7.32
C SER A 136 2.94 -15.12 7.20
N LEU A 137 3.06 -14.04 7.98
CA LEU A 137 2.53 -12.71 7.66
C LEU A 137 3.62 -11.75 8.08
N SER A 138 4.46 -11.30 7.14
CA SER A 138 5.60 -10.43 7.44
C SER A 138 5.09 -9.22 8.23
N THR A 139 5.43 -9.15 9.51
CA THR A 139 5.21 -7.95 10.31
C THR A 139 5.93 -6.83 9.56
N ALA A 140 5.17 -5.89 9.00
CA ALA A 140 5.70 -4.81 8.20
C ALA A 140 6.85 -4.15 8.98
N ALA A 141 8.07 -4.23 8.45
CA ALA A 141 9.19 -3.46 8.98
C ALA A 141 8.71 -2.01 8.97
N SER A 142 8.55 -1.44 10.17
CA SER A 142 7.93 -0.13 10.35
C SER A 142 8.81 0.71 11.25
N ALA A 143 9.45 1.72 10.67
CA ALA A 143 10.09 2.77 11.42
C ALA A 143 9.09 3.91 11.63
N CYS A 144 9.11 4.52 12.80
CA CYS A 144 8.36 5.73 13.06
C CYS A 144 9.21 6.76 13.80
N ALA A 145 8.93 8.03 13.55
CA ALA A 145 9.56 9.15 14.23
C ALA A 145 8.52 10.19 14.64
N SER A 146 8.74 10.83 15.79
CA SER A 146 7.99 12.03 16.17
C SER A 146 8.37 13.21 15.28
N THR A 147 7.42 14.10 15.03
CA THR A 147 7.66 15.35 14.30
C THR A 147 7.91 16.52 15.27
N SER A 148 8.40 17.64 14.74
CA SER A 148 8.48 18.93 15.45
C SER A 148 7.11 19.49 15.84
N GLY A 149 6.05 19.12 15.11
CA GLY A 149 4.66 19.30 15.51
C GLY A 149 4.12 18.10 16.31
N PRO A 150 2.92 18.22 16.90
CA PRO A 150 2.26 17.10 17.58
C PRO A 150 1.77 16.09 16.54
N GLY A 151 2.64 15.16 16.16
CA GLY A 151 2.39 14.17 15.13
C GLY A 151 3.48 13.11 15.07
N ARG A 152 3.18 12.02 14.36
CA ARG A 152 4.08 10.89 14.15
C ARG A 152 4.06 10.52 12.67
N ILE A 153 5.24 10.43 12.07
CA ILE A 153 5.41 9.91 10.72
C ILE A 153 5.97 8.50 10.81
N CYS A 154 5.41 7.59 10.01
CA CYS A 154 5.86 6.21 9.89
C CYS A 154 6.21 5.89 8.44
N LEU A 155 7.06 4.89 8.28
CA LEU A 155 7.52 4.35 7.01
C LEU A 155 7.55 2.84 7.14
N SER A 156 6.96 2.15 6.18
CA SER A 156 6.82 0.70 6.19
C SER A 156 6.81 0.13 4.78
N ARG A 157 7.01 -1.18 4.66
CA ARG A 157 6.83 -1.92 3.40
C ARG A 157 5.68 -2.91 3.53
N SER A 158 4.85 -2.98 2.49
CA SER A 158 3.79 -3.98 2.31
C SER A 158 3.75 -4.37 0.83
N GLY A 159 4.00 -5.64 0.51
CA GLY A 159 4.13 -6.12 -0.87
C GLY A 159 5.18 -5.34 -1.67
N SER A 160 4.80 -4.88 -2.86
CA SER A 160 5.61 -4.06 -3.77
C SER A 160 5.71 -2.58 -3.35
N TYR A 161 5.08 -2.19 -2.24
CA TYR A 161 4.95 -0.79 -1.84
C TYR A 161 5.77 -0.43 -0.61
N VAL A 162 6.39 0.75 -0.70
CA VAL A 162 6.79 1.52 0.47
C VAL A 162 5.66 2.49 0.80
N THR A 163 5.13 2.37 2.01
CA THR A 163 4.05 3.20 2.53
C THR A 163 4.60 4.12 3.61
N SER A 164 4.28 5.41 3.50
CA SER A 164 4.46 6.35 4.60
C SER A 164 3.12 6.90 5.06
N SER A 165 2.95 7.00 6.38
CA SER A 165 1.77 7.60 7.00
C SER A 165 2.16 8.73 7.95
N PHE A 166 1.29 9.72 8.09
CA PHE A 166 1.41 10.76 9.11
C PHE A 166 0.09 10.85 9.88
N THR A 167 0.19 10.72 11.21
CA THR A 167 -0.93 10.94 12.13
C THR A 167 -0.66 12.18 12.96
N TYR A 168 -1.67 13.03 13.09
CA TYR A 168 -1.58 14.29 13.82
C TYR A 168 -2.36 14.23 15.15
N TYR A 169 -1.77 14.72 16.24
CA TYR A 169 -2.32 14.62 17.60
C TYR A 169 -2.45 15.97 18.31
N GLY A 170 -2.34 17.08 17.58
CA GLY A 170 -2.48 18.42 18.17
C GLY A 170 -3.90 18.98 18.10
N SER A 171 -4.09 20.13 18.73
CA SER A 171 -5.34 20.89 18.69
C SER A 171 -5.45 21.88 17.52
N SER A 172 -4.33 22.18 16.83
CA SER A 172 -4.35 23.01 15.60
C SER A 172 -4.71 22.18 14.36
N SER A 173 -4.90 22.80 13.20
CA SER A 173 -5.17 22.07 11.94
C SER A 173 -4.08 22.36 10.90
N PRO A 174 -2.92 21.69 10.97
CA PRO A 174 -1.85 21.93 10.02
C PRO A 174 -2.25 21.43 8.63
N ASN A 175 -1.83 22.17 7.60
CA ASN A 175 -1.92 21.71 6.21
C ASN A 175 -0.54 21.26 5.73
N GLY A 176 -0.44 20.15 5.00
CA GLY A 176 0.82 19.62 4.52
C GLY A 176 0.67 18.36 3.70
N PHE A 177 1.79 17.79 3.29
CA PHE A 177 1.83 16.57 2.48
C PHE A 177 2.96 15.66 2.93
N ILE A 178 2.87 14.37 2.59
CA ILE A 178 3.92 13.38 2.81
C ILE A 178 4.73 13.24 1.52
N ARG A 179 6.05 13.10 1.63
CA ARG A 179 6.90 12.74 0.48
C ARG A 179 7.80 11.57 0.83
N ILE A 180 7.86 10.59 -0.06
CA ILE A 180 8.73 9.41 0.05
C ILE A 180 9.95 9.61 -0.85
N TYR A 181 11.11 9.22 -0.34
CA TYR A 181 12.38 9.27 -1.03
C TYR A 181 13.08 7.91 -1.03
N LYS A 182 13.69 7.57 -2.17
CA LYS A 182 14.70 6.51 -2.29
C LYS A 182 16.06 7.11 -1.95
N ARG A 183 16.83 6.43 -1.12
CA ARG A 183 18.15 6.86 -0.67
C ARG A 183 19.23 5.92 -1.20
N SER A 184 20.39 6.49 -1.48
CA SER A 184 21.57 5.73 -1.93
C SER A 184 22.28 4.98 -0.80
N SER A 185 22.04 5.33 0.47
CA SER A 185 22.66 4.67 1.62
C SER A 185 21.76 4.64 2.86
N SER A 186 22.03 3.72 3.78
CA SER A 186 21.39 3.62 5.10
C SER A 186 21.91 4.66 6.10
N SER A 187 23.06 5.29 5.85
CA SER A 187 23.65 6.29 6.73
C SER A 187 22.90 7.64 6.69
N GLY A 188 22.50 8.15 7.85
CA GLY A 188 21.77 9.43 7.99
C GLY A 188 20.26 9.28 7.75
N CYS A 189 19.53 10.39 7.75
CA CYS A 189 18.07 10.43 7.49
C CYS A 189 17.74 11.59 6.53
N GLY A 190 18.52 11.69 5.45
CA GLY A 190 18.38 12.75 4.46
C GLY A 190 17.30 12.46 3.41
N THR A 191 17.09 13.43 2.52
CA THR A 191 16.29 13.26 1.30
C THR A 191 17.14 12.68 0.17
N GLY A 192 16.58 11.80 -0.63
CA GLY A 192 17.18 11.30 -1.88
C GLY A 192 16.29 11.59 -3.08
N SER A 193 16.25 10.67 -4.05
CA SER A 193 15.35 10.76 -5.21
C SER A 193 13.90 10.66 -4.75
N THR A 194 13.03 11.54 -5.25
CA THR A 194 11.61 11.51 -4.88
C THR A 194 10.92 10.34 -5.57
N LEU A 195 10.28 9.47 -4.79
CA LEU A 195 9.45 8.38 -5.32
C LEU A 195 7.99 8.79 -5.45
N ALA A 196 7.46 9.46 -4.43
CA ALA A 196 6.07 9.92 -4.44
C ALA A 196 5.93 11.18 -3.61
N THR A 197 5.06 12.07 -4.08
CA THR A 197 4.60 13.25 -3.34
C THR A 197 3.10 13.12 -3.14
N GLY A 198 2.68 13.02 -1.89
CA GLY A 198 1.28 12.96 -1.54
C GLY A 198 0.54 14.28 -1.74
N SER A 199 -0.79 14.23 -1.66
CA SER A 199 -1.68 15.37 -1.69
C SER A 199 -1.53 16.25 -0.46
N HIS A 200 -1.96 17.51 -0.58
CA HIS A 200 -2.09 18.40 0.57
C HIS A 200 -3.36 18.08 1.34
N TYR A 201 -3.21 17.70 2.59
CA TYR A 201 -4.32 17.52 3.52
C TYR A 201 -4.26 18.53 4.65
N THR A 202 -5.42 18.90 5.16
CA THR A 202 -5.56 19.64 6.41
C THR A 202 -5.93 18.65 7.49
N TYR A 203 -5.07 18.49 8.48
CA TYR A 203 -5.18 17.43 9.48
C TYR A 203 -6.00 17.89 10.67
N SER A 204 -6.86 17.02 11.15
CA SER A 204 -7.55 17.10 12.44
C SER A 204 -6.90 16.16 13.46
N TYR A 205 -7.25 16.31 14.73
CA TYR A 205 -6.76 15.40 15.77
C TYR A 205 -7.14 13.95 15.45
N GLY A 206 -6.15 13.05 15.47
CA GLY A 206 -6.30 11.62 15.21
C GLY A 206 -6.32 11.23 13.73
N GLU A 207 -6.40 12.21 12.83
CA GLU A 207 -6.47 11.95 11.39
C GLU A 207 -5.14 11.40 10.89
N THR A 208 -5.22 10.31 10.10
CA THR A 208 -4.07 9.69 9.45
C THR A 208 -4.26 9.74 7.94
N HIS A 209 -3.23 10.22 7.24
CA HIS A 209 -3.13 10.04 5.80
C HIS A 209 -1.88 9.24 5.49
N SER A 210 -1.97 8.37 4.49
CA SER A 210 -0.83 7.60 3.99
C SER A 210 -0.69 7.72 2.48
N VAL A 211 0.55 7.61 2.02
CA VAL A 211 0.93 7.52 0.61
C VAL A 211 1.76 6.27 0.42
N SER A 212 1.43 5.49 -0.59
CA SER A 212 2.09 4.24 -0.94
C SER A 212 2.68 4.40 -2.33
N ALA A 213 3.97 4.09 -2.47
CA ALA A 213 4.70 4.19 -3.72
C ALA A 213 5.38 2.86 -3.99
N TYR A 214 5.36 2.42 -5.24
CA TYR A 214 6.08 1.24 -5.65
C TYR A 214 7.58 1.40 -5.46
N ALA A 215 8.21 0.41 -4.85
CA ALA A 215 9.66 0.36 -4.69
C ALA A 215 10.15 -1.07 -4.46
N GLY A 216 11.32 -1.40 -5.00
CA GLY A 216 12.07 -2.60 -4.60
C GLY A 216 12.60 -2.53 -3.17
N TYR A 217 13.49 -3.43 -2.77
CA TYR A 217 14.18 -3.35 -1.48
C TYR A 217 15.24 -2.24 -1.48
N GLY A 218 15.46 -1.58 -0.35
CA GLY A 218 16.42 -0.49 -0.31
C GLY A 218 16.37 0.41 0.92
N ASN A 219 17.01 1.57 0.80
CA ASN A 219 17.04 2.58 1.84
C ASN A 219 16.02 3.66 1.52
N TYR A 220 15.11 3.93 2.44
CA TYR A 220 14.02 4.89 2.21
C TYR A 220 13.98 5.94 3.31
N SER A 221 13.46 7.10 2.96
CA SER A 221 13.02 8.09 3.94
C SER A 221 11.68 8.65 3.54
N ALA A 222 10.93 9.12 4.53
CA ALA A 222 9.73 9.90 4.28
C ALA A 222 9.71 11.10 5.21
N SER A 223 9.16 12.20 4.70
CA SER A 223 9.03 13.45 5.43
C SER A 223 7.62 14.02 5.33
N PHE A 224 7.15 14.60 6.43
CA PHE A 224 5.95 15.43 6.42
C PHE A 224 6.35 16.89 6.20
N TRP A 225 5.86 17.47 5.11
CA TRP A 225 6.12 18.84 4.71
C TRP A 225 4.91 19.72 5.05
N ARG A 226 5.01 20.49 6.14
CA ARG A 226 3.97 21.44 6.53
C ARG A 226 4.01 22.67 5.63
N LYS A 227 2.83 23.07 5.15
CA LYS A 227 2.62 24.31 4.41
C LYS A 227 2.83 25.53 5.31
N LEU A 228 3.61 26.49 4.80
CA LEU A 228 3.76 27.83 5.37
C LEU A 228 3.03 28.85 4.48
N SER A 229 3.02 30.11 4.89
CA SER A 229 2.53 31.22 4.04
C SER A 229 3.29 31.27 2.71
N TRP A 230 4.57 30.88 2.72
CA TRP A 230 5.42 30.74 1.54
C TRP A 230 6.20 29.44 1.65
N GLY A 231 5.96 28.51 0.72
CA GLY A 231 6.64 27.22 0.66
C GLY A 231 6.23 26.25 1.78
N HIS A 232 7.17 25.37 2.13
CA HIS A 232 6.96 24.28 3.08
C HIS A 232 8.16 24.13 4.00
N THR A 233 7.91 23.65 5.21
CA THR A 233 8.95 23.27 6.17
C THR A 233 8.86 21.79 6.46
N ASN A 234 10.01 21.13 6.55
CA ASN A 234 10.06 19.75 6.99
C ASN A 234 9.73 19.70 8.48
N TRP A 235 8.60 19.09 8.80
CA TRP A 235 8.14 18.94 10.16
C TRP A 235 8.69 17.68 10.83
N GLY A 236 9.08 16.66 10.08
CA GLY A 236 9.78 15.50 10.61
C GLY A 236 10.05 14.48 9.52
N THR A 237 11.12 13.72 9.71
CA THR A 237 11.58 12.67 8.80
C THR A 237 11.71 11.36 9.55
N VAL A 238 11.34 10.28 8.89
CA VAL A 238 11.65 8.91 9.28
C VAL A 238 12.42 8.24 8.15
N CYS A 239 13.25 7.27 8.48
CA CYS A 239 13.96 6.47 7.50
C CYS A 239 14.19 5.07 8.01
N ASP A 240 14.29 4.15 7.06
CA ASP A 240 14.57 2.75 7.35
C ASP A 240 15.19 2.07 6.12
N THR A 241 15.73 0.87 6.34
CA THR A 241 16.07 -0.07 5.28
C THR A 241 14.95 -1.10 5.20
N LEU A 242 14.22 -1.11 4.08
CA LEU A 242 13.00 -1.90 3.89
C LEU A 242 13.10 -2.89 2.75
#